data_AF-A0A0R3X559-F1
#
_entry.id   AF-A0A0R3X559-F1
#
_cell.length_a   1.000
_cell.length_b   1.000
_cell.length_c   1.000
_cell.angle_alpha   90.00
_cell.angle_beta   90.00
_cell.angle_gamma   90.00
#
_symmetry.space_group_name_H-M   'P 1'
#
loop_
_entity.id
_entity.type
_entity.pdbx_description
1 polymer ?
#
loop_
_entity_poly.entity_id
_entity_poly.type
_entity_poly.pdbx_seq_one_letter_code
_entity_poly.pdbx_strand_id
1 'polypeptide(L)'
;MKIRTQKELQNALGDKFDISSFDWRTGKFSSSLLKHRIPSLGEQHSIKKYKTDDPEYDWFQRNTSPNFPKPVIVLNHKDSNRSDKSPIKESLKQLFSERRLSDRYAVDHRDGKTLMRSTLPPGIESAGVPGYNKSQLLQNLIVSLSSKHGPITGQERTVEQNPCAMLNQNQPYVKNFVITDEDIRKQYQRVKEIRDRLQAARKV
;
A
#
# COMPACT_ATOMS: atom_id res chain seq x y z
N MET A 1 -42.22 -18.44 8.08
CA MET A 1 -41.42 -19.69 8.08
C MET A 1 -40.46 -19.61 9.27
N LYS A 2 -40.44 -20.62 10.16
CA LYS A 2 -39.57 -20.61 11.34
C LYS A 2 -38.33 -21.44 11.04
N ILE A 3 -37.18 -20.80 10.94
CA ILE A 3 -35.88 -21.42 10.66
C ILE A 3 -35.27 -21.87 11.99
N ARG A 4 -34.84 -23.13 12.08
CA ARG A 4 -34.33 -23.74 13.32
C ARG A 4 -32.88 -24.23 13.21
N THR A 5 -32.31 -24.26 12.02
CA THR A 5 -30.91 -24.65 11.80
C THR A 5 -30.19 -23.74 10.79
N GLN A 6 -28.86 -23.68 10.88
CA GLN A 6 -28.01 -22.92 9.94
C GLN A 6 -28.17 -23.40 8.50
N LYS A 7 -28.38 -24.71 8.30
CA LYS A 7 -28.59 -25.30 6.97
C LYS A 7 -29.93 -24.88 6.37
N GLU A 8 -30.99 -24.82 7.17
CA GLU A 8 -32.28 -24.28 6.73
C GLU A 8 -32.17 -22.80 6.34
N LEU A 9 -31.37 -22.01 7.08
CA LEU A 9 -31.09 -20.62 6.73
C LEU A 9 -30.37 -20.51 5.37
N GLN A 10 -29.32 -21.30 5.15
CA GLN A 10 -28.60 -21.33 3.87
C GLN A 10 -29.54 -21.69 2.72
N ASN A 11 -30.38 -22.70 2.91
CA ASN A 11 -31.32 -23.14 1.87
C ASN A 11 -32.42 -22.09 1.58
N ALA A 12 -32.88 -21.37 2.60
CA ALA A 12 -33.89 -20.32 2.44
C ALA A 12 -33.34 -19.07 1.71
N LEU A 13 -32.07 -18.74 1.93
CA LEU A 13 -31.39 -17.61 1.28
C LEU A 13 -30.85 -17.97 -0.11
N GLY A 14 -30.53 -19.25 -0.33
CA GLY A 14 -29.89 -19.78 -1.53
C GLY A 14 -28.45 -19.30 -1.69
N ASP A 15 -27.81 -19.67 -2.82
CA ASP A 15 -26.41 -19.31 -3.14
C ASP A 15 -26.16 -17.81 -3.38
N LYS A 16 -27.19 -16.97 -3.25
CA LYS A 16 -27.05 -15.52 -3.39
C LYS A 16 -26.39 -14.85 -2.19
N PHE A 17 -26.39 -15.50 -1.03
CA PHE A 17 -25.85 -14.93 0.20
C PHE A 17 -24.90 -15.92 0.87
N ASP A 18 -23.67 -15.46 1.13
CA ASP A 18 -22.69 -16.24 1.89
C ASP A 18 -22.89 -16.01 3.39
N ILE A 19 -23.21 -17.08 4.12
CA ILE A 19 -23.32 -17.07 5.58
C ILE A 19 -22.16 -17.81 6.26
N SER A 20 -21.05 -18.05 5.56
CA SER A 20 -19.84 -18.71 6.08
C SER A 20 -19.30 -18.04 7.35
N SER A 21 -19.42 -16.72 7.44
CA SER A 21 -18.99 -15.91 8.59
C SER A 21 -20.07 -15.69 9.66
N PHE A 22 -21.27 -16.28 9.48
CA PHE A 22 -22.38 -16.20 10.43
C PHE A 22 -22.27 -17.29 11.49
N ASP A 23 -22.20 -16.90 12.76
CA ASP A 23 -22.28 -17.84 13.88
C ASP A 23 -23.74 -18.07 14.29
N TRP A 24 -24.24 -19.28 14.02
CA TRP A 24 -25.60 -19.70 14.31
C TRP A 24 -25.97 -19.65 15.80
N ARG A 25 -24.99 -19.89 16.70
CA ARG A 25 -25.26 -19.95 18.14
C ARG A 25 -25.38 -18.57 18.76
N THR A 26 -24.65 -17.59 18.22
CA THR A 26 -24.66 -16.21 18.71
C THR A 26 -25.55 -15.28 17.90
N GLY A 27 -25.97 -15.71 16.70
CA GLY A 27 -26.81 -14.93 15.78
C GLY A 27 -26.09 -13.71 15.21
N LYS A 28 -24.76 -13.72 15.15
CA LYS A 28 -23.93 -12.59 14.72
C LYS A 28 -22.94 -13.01 13.64
N PHE A 29 -22.66 -12.11 12.72
CA PHE A 29 -21.52 -12.26 11.81
C PHE A 29 -20.22 -11.95 12.56
N SER A 30 -19.20 -12.76 12.33
CA SER A 30 -17.87 -12.52 12.90
C SER A 30 -17.32 -11.18 12.40
N SER A 31 -17.21 -10.21 13.30
CA SER A 31 -16.72 -8.86 12.97
C SER A 31 -15.21 -8.78 12.75
N SER A 32 -14.49 -9.91 12.85
CA SER A 32 -13.03 -9.94 12.65
C SER A 32 -12.61 -9.49 11.25
N LEU A 33 -13.47 -9.65 10.24
CA LEU A 33 -13.22 -9.17 8.87
C LEU A 33 -13.49 -7.67 8.68
N LEU A 34 -14.14 -7.00 9.63
CA LEU A 34 -14.51 -5.57 9.53
C LEU A 34 -13.68 -4.64 10.43
N LYS A 35 -12.70 -5.18 11.16
CA LYS A 35 -11.79 -4.36 11.98
C LYS A 35 -10.61 -3.91 11.14
N HIS A 36 -10.81 -2.91 10.29
CA HIS A 36 -9.71 -2.05 9.87
C HIS A 36 -9.20 -1.32 11.12
N ARG A 37 -8.20 -1.88 11.81
CA ARG A 37 -7.57 -1.18 12.94
C ARG A 37 -6.92 0.09 12.40
N ILE A 38 -7.44 1.24 12.80
CA ILE A 38 -6.67 2.48 12.86
C ILE A 38 -5.68 2.27 14.02
N PRO A 39 -4.36 2.33 13.82
CA PRO A 39 -3.41 2.24 14.92
C PRO A 39 -3.54 3.47 15.80
N SER A 40 -3.95 3.25 17.06
CA SER A 40 -3.82 4.22 18.14
C SER A 40 -2.34 4.50 18.39
N LEU A 41 -2.01 5.79 18.55
CA LEU A 41 -0.70 6.30 18.91
C LEU A 41 -0.29 5.78 20.29
N GLY A 42 0.89 5.17 20.39
CA GLY A 42 1.59 4.92 21.65
C GLY A 42 1.46 3.51 22.22
N GLU A 43 2.32 2.58 21.78
CA GLU A 43 2.94 1.57 22.65
C GLU A 43 4.09 0.86 21.92
N GLN A 44 5.31 1.05 22.41
CA GLN A 44 6.54 0.39 21.96
C GLN A 44 6.63 -1.01 22.57
N HIS A 45 6.04 -2.02 21.94
CA HIS A 45 6.19 -3.41 22.41
C HIS A 45 6.47 -4.36 21.24
N SER A 46 7.71 -4.88 21.23
CA SER A 46 8.21 -6.13 20.63
C SER A 46 7.40 -6.72 19.46
N ILE A 47 7.97 -6.67 18.26
CA ILE A 47 7.47 -7.35 17.06
C ILE A 47 7.56 -8.87 17.24
N LYS A 48 6.56 -9.46 17.91
CA LYS A 48 6.23 -10.88 17.73
C LYS A 48 5.52 -10.99 16.39
N LYS A 49 6.20 -11.58 15.41
CA LYS A 49 5.68 -11.90 14.08
C LYS A 49 4.50 -12.87 14.23
N TYR A 50 3.30 -12.33 14.36
CA TYR A 50 2.09 -13.09 14.05
C TYR A 50 1.95 -13.11 12.53
N LYS A 51 2.22 -14.27 11.93
CA LYS A 51 1.81 -14.57 10.57
C LYS A 51 0.30 -14.35 10.50
N THR A 52 -0.11 -13.31 9.79
CA THR A 52 -1.51 -13.16 9.38
C THR A 52 -1.61 -13.93 8.08
N ASP A 53 -2.01 -15.19 8.17
CA ASP A 53 -2.38 -16.00 7.02
C ASP A 53 -3.78 -15.54 6.55
N ASP A 54 -3.86 -14.31 6.02
CA ASP A 54 -5.07 -13.81 5.33
C ASP A 54 -4.90 -14.04 3.82
N PRO A 55 -5.60 -15.01 3.22
CA PRO A 55 -5.50 -15.28 1.79
C PRO A 55 -6.17 -14.21 0.91
N GLU A 56 -6.80 -13.19 1.50
CA GLU A 56 -7.66 -12.24 0.76
C GLU A 56 -6.96 -10.95 0.33
N TYR A 57 -5.72 -10.69 0.78
CA TYR A 57 -4.97 -9.47 0.40
C TYR A 57 -3.81 -9.67 -0.58
N ASP A 58 -3.53 -10.91 -1.01
CA ASP A 58 -2.37 -11.18 -1.86
C ASP A 58 -2.73 -11.89 -3.17
N TRP A 59 -3.55 -11.21 -3.98
CA TRP A 59 -3.93 -11.66 -5.32
C TRP A 59 -2.73 -11.83 -6.28
N PHE A 60 -1.53 -11.41 -5.86
CA PHE A 60 -0.28 -11.51 -6.61
C PHE A 60 0.66 -12.64 -6.17
N GLN A 61 0.41 -13.27 -5.03
CA GLN A 61 1.22 -14.40 -4.60
C GLN A 61 0.81 -15.67 -5.34
N ARG A 62 1.68 -16.10 -6.26
CA ARG A 62 1.62 -17.47 -6.78
C ARG A 62 1.96 -18.42 -5.63
N ASN A 63 0.93 -19.00 -5.01
CA ASN A 63 1.05 -19.95 -3.90
C ASN A 63 1.75 -21.28 -4.27
N THR A 64 2.07 -21.48 -5.55
CA THR A 64 2.80 -22.66 -6.03
C THR A 64 4.10 -22.21 -6.71
N SER A 65 5.24 -22.48 -6.10
CA SER A 65 6.52 -22.37 -6.79
C SER A 65 6.51 -23.28 -8.03
N PRO A 66 7.12 -22.86 -9.17
CA PRO A 66 7.27 -23.74 -10.31
C PRO A 66 8.03 -25.00 -9.90
N ASN A 67 7.61 -26.16 -10.42
CA ASN A 67 8.21 -27.44 -10.10
C ASN A 67 9.54 -27.62 -10.85
N PHE A 68 10.56 -26.85 -10.45
CA PHE A 68 11.91 -27.05 -10.95
C PHE A 68 12.52 -28.31 -10.32
N PRO A 69 13.24 -29.14 -11.08
CA PRO A 69 14.00 -30.24 -10.50
C PRO A 69 14.96 -29.67 -9.45
N LYS A 70 14.82 -30.13 -8.20
CA LYS A 70 15.72 -29.71 -7.12
C LYS A 70 17.09 -30.34 -7.40
N PRO A 71 18.16 -29.55 -7.53
CA PRO A 71 19.50 -30.12 -7.68
C PRO A 71 19.83 -30.91 -6.40
N VAL A 72 20.36 -32.12 -6.57
CA VAL A 72 20.89 -32.91 -5.47
C VAL A 72 22.22 -32.31 -5.07
N ILE A 73 22.21 -31.47 -4.03
CA ILE A 73 23.45 -30.93 -3.45
C ILE A 73 24.03 -32.01 -2.55
N VAL A 74 25.06 -32.70 -3.04
CA VAL A 74 25.85 -33.63 -2.24
C VAL A 74 26.82 -32.80 -1.39
N LEU A 75 26.68 -32.86 -0.07
CA LEU A 75 27.55 -32.16 0.86
C LEU A 75 28.93 -32.85 0.86
N ASN A 76 29.96 -32.20 0.31
CA ASN A 76 31.30 -32.79 0.18
C ASN A 76 32.12 -32.84 1.48
N HIS A 77 31.58 -32.41 2.62
CA HIS A 77 32.33 -32.37 3.88
C HIS A 77 31.47 -32.83 5.06
N LYS A 78 31.89 -33.91 5.73
CA LYS A 78 31.19 -34.53 6.86
C LYS A 78 31.33 -33.74 8.18
N ASP A 79 32.13 -32.67 8.19
CA ASP A 79 32.57 -31.99 9.41
C ASP A 79 32.15 -30.50 9.48
N SER A 80 31.22 -30.04 8.62
CA SER A 80 30.78 -28.64 8.63
C SER A 80 29.61 -28.41 9.60
N ASN A 81 29.88 -27.78 10.75
CA ASN A 81 28.87 -27.34 11.71
C ASN A 81 28.13 -26.05 11.29
N ARG A 82 28.18 -25.66 10.02
CA ARG A 82 27.39 -24.52 9.53
C ARG A 82 25.93 -24.96 9.45
N SER A 83 25.15 -24.53 10.45
CA SER A 83 23.69 -24.45 10.36
C SER A 83 23.35 -23.58 9.15
N ASP A 84 23.08 -24.21 8.02
CA ASP A 84 22.43 -23.56 6.89
C ASP A 84 21.06 -23.11 7.40
N LYS A 85 20.97 -21.82 7.73
CA LYS A 85 19.68 -21.18 8.04
C LYS A 85 18.75 -21.57 6.90
N SER A 86 17.66 -22.25 7.23
CA SER A 86 16.62 -22.62 6.26
C SER A 86 16.40 -21.43 5.34
N PRO A 87 16.43 -21.61 4.00
CA PRO A 87 16.21 -20.49 3.10
C PRO A 87 14.91 -19.84 3.55
N ILE A 88 14.99 -18.58 3.95
CA ILE A 88 13.80 -17.77 4.22
C ILE A 88 12.95 -18.00 2.99
N LYS A 89 11.77 -18.62 3.18
CA LYS A 89 10.83 -18.94 2.11
C LYS A 89 10.23 -17.61 1.67
N GLU A 90 11.06 -16.76 1.07
CA GLU A 90 10.66 -15.53 0.46
C GLU A 90 9.83 -15.97 -0.75
N SER A 91 8.52 -15.73 -0.66
CA SER A 91 7.62 -15.99 -1.76
C SER A 91 8.19 -15.28 -2.98
N LEU A 92 8.25 -15.98 -4.12
CA LEU A 92 8.76 -15.41 -5.35
C LEU A 92 7.87 -14.21 -5.72
N LYS A 93 8.32 -13.01 -5.36
CA LYS A 93 7.62 -11.76 -5.70
C LYS A 93 7.74 -11.57 -7.21
N GLN A 94 6.61 -11.35 -7.88
CA GLN A 94 6.60 -11.05 -9.30
C GLN A 94 7.37 -9.74 -9.53
N LEU A 95 8.48 -9.81 -10.28
CA LEU A 95 9.43 -8.71 -10.51
C LEU A 95 8.84 -7.44 -11.16
N PHE A 96 7.57 -7.44 -11.55
CA PHE A 96 6.88 -6.32 -12.21
C PHE A 96 5.38 -6.25 -11.86
N SER A 97 4.95 -6.74 -10.70
CA SER A 97 3.53 -6.67 -10.28
C SER A 97 2.99 -5.24 -10.31
N GLU A 98 3.79 -4.30 -9.86
CA GLU A 98 3.56 -2.85 -9.88
C GLU A 98 3.45 -2.25 -11.29
N ARG A 99 4.01 -2.91 -12.31
CA ARG A 99 3.92 -2.48 -13.71
C ARG A 99 2.70 -3.06 -14.43
N ARG A 100 2.12 -4.18 -13.95
CA ARG A 100 0.97 -4.84 -14.59
C ARG A 100 -0.29 -3.97 -14.57
N LEU A 101 -0.43 -3.09 -13.58
CA LEU A 101 -1.57 -2.17 -13.43
C LEU A 101 -1.19 -0.70 -13.64
N SER A 102 0.01 -0.39 -14.14
CA SER A 102 0.44 1.01 -14.31
C SER A 102 -0.47 1.83 -15.21
N ASP A 103 -1.12 1.15 -16.17
CA ASP A 103 -1.91 1.77 -17.23
C ASP A 103 -3.43 1.61 -16.99
N ARG A 104 -3.83 1.08 -15.83
CA ARG A 104 -5.24 0.92 -15.45
C ARG A 104 -5.63 1.97 -14.42
N TYR A 105 -6.86 2.45 -14.52
CA TYR A 105 -7.39 3.49 -13.65
C TYR A 105 -8.66 3.00 -12.95
N ALA A 106 -8.85 3.45 -11.71
CA ALA A 106 -10.09 3.22 -11.00
C ALA A 106 -11.20 4.06 -11.65
N VAL A 107 -12.32 3.42 -11.93
CA VAL A 107 -13.49 4.01 -12.58
C VAL A 107 -14.66 3.87 -11.64
N ASP A 108 -15.47 4.92 -11.51
CA ASP A 108 -16.74 4.83 -10.80
C ASP A 108 -17.68 3.88 -11.55
N HIS A 109 -18.16 2.84 -10.86
CA HIS A 109 -19.04 1.84 -11.44
C HIS A 109 -20.40 2.43 -11.88
N ARG A 110 -20.82 3.56 -11.32
CA ARG A 110 -22.11 4.19 -11.66
C ARG A 110 -22.02 5.04 -12.92
N ASP A 111 -21.01 5.89 -13.00
CA ASP A 111 -20.90 6.91 -14.05
C ASP A 111 -19.87 6.55 -15.14
N GLY A 112 -19.09 5.48 -14.96
CA GLY A 112 -17.99 5.13 -15.86
C GLY A 112 -16.88 6.18 -15.90
N LYS A 113 -16.90 7.17 -15.00
CA LYS A 113 -15.91 8.24 -14.93
C LYS A 113 -14.69 7.80 -14.15
N THR A 114 -13.51 8.07 -14.70
CA THR A 114 -12.24 7.85 -14.01
C THR A 114 -12.18 8.67 -12.73
N LEU A 115 -11.91 8.02 -11.60
CA LEU A 115 -11.75 8.71 -10.32
C LEU A 115 -10.56 9.68 -10.41
N MET A 116 -10.71 10.85 -9.78
CA MET A 116 -9.68 11.88 -9.80
C MET A 116 -8.36 11.34 -9.26
N ARG A 117 -7.34 11.38 -10.12
CA ARG A 117 -5.99 10.96 -9.76
C ARG A 117 -5.44 11.96 -8.74
N SER A 118 -4.84 11.45 -7.68
CA SER A 118 -3.98 12.28 -6.84
C SER A 118 -2.80 12.77 -7.69
N THR A 119 -2.82 14.06 -8.02
CA THR A 119 -1.73 14.73 -8.73
C THR A 119 -0.80 15.39 -7.74
N LEU A 120 0.50 15.25 -7.98
CA LEU A 120 1.48 16.03 -7.24
C LEU A 120 1.36 17.52 -7.62
N PRO A 121 1.58 18.44 -6.67
CA PRO A 121 1.73 19.86 -6.95
C PRO A 121 2.77 20.12 -8.05
N PRO A 122 2.61 21.17 -8.87
CA PRO A 122 3.49 21.44 -10.00
C PRO A 122 4.96 21.68 -9.62
N GLY A 123 5.24 22.09 -8.38
CA GLY A 123 6.61 22.27 -7.88
C GLY A 123 7.31 20.99 -7.42
N ILE A 124 6.64 19.84 -7.44
CA ILE A 124 7.22 18.56 -7.00
C ILE A 124 7.56 17.70 -8.21
N GLU A 125 8.86 17.61 -8.52
CA GLU A 125 9.39 16.88 -9.67
C GLU A 125 10.25 15.69 -9.25
N SER A 126 10.36 14.68 -10.12
CA SER A 126 11.25 13.54 -9.89
C SER A 126 12.72 13.94 -10.06
N ALA A 127 13.62 13.38 -9.24
CA ALA A 127 15.06 13.60 -9.35
C ALA A 127 15.72 12.94 -10.59
N GLY A 128 14.94 12.51 -11.59
CA GLY A 128 15.42 11.90 -12.83
C GLY A 128 15.67 10.40 -12.75
N VAL A 129 15.12 9.71 -11.75
CA VAL A 129 15.31 8.26 -11.62
C VAL A 129 14.63 7.55 -12.79
N PRO A 130 15.35 6.76 -13.61
CA PRO A 130 14.76 6.08 -14.75
C PRO A 130 13.57 5.20 -14.34
N GLY A 131 12.45 5.35 -15.04
CA GLY A 131 11.23 4.56 -14.79
C GLY A 131 10.35 5.05 -13.65
N TYR A 132 10.67 6.18 -12.99
CA TYR A 132 9.80 6.78 -11.97
C TYR A 132 8.72 7.68 -12.60
N ASN A 133 7.47 7.22 -12.54
CA ASN A 133 6.30 8.01 -12.94
C ASN A 133 5.79 8.89 -11.79
N LYS A 134 5.00 9.93 -12.08
CA LYS A 134 4.39 10.82 -11.05
C LYS A 134 3.65 10.05 -9.94
N SER A 135 3.05 8.90 -10.28
CA SER A 135 2.36 8.03 -9.32
C SER A 135 3.32 7.32 -8.36
N GLN A 136 4.45 6.82 -8.86
CA GLN A 136 5.48 6.17 -8.04
C GLN A 136 6.21 7.20 -7.19
N LEU A 137 6.40 8.41 -7.72
CA LEU A 137 6.93 9.54 -6.96
C LEU A 137 6.01 9.87 -5.78
N LEU A 138 4.70 9.91 -6.02
CA LEU A 138 3.70 10.12 -4.97
C LEU A 138 3.72 9.00 -3.93
N GLN A 139 3.79 7.73 -4.34
CA GLN A 139 3.92 6.61 -3.41
C GLN A 139 5.21 6.69 -2.57
N ASN A 140 6.34 7.04 -3.18
CA ASN A 140 7.61 7.23 -2.47
C ASN A 140 7.51 8.36 -1.42
N LEU A 141 6.87 9.47 -1.79
CA LEU A 141 6.59 10.56 -0.85
C LEU A 141 5.71 10.10 0.31
N ILE A 142 4.63 9.35 0.06
CA ILE A 142 3.75 8.80 1.10
C ILE A 142 4.55 7.91 2.04
N VAL A 143 5.34 6.97 1.50
CA VAL A 143 6.16 6.05 2.31
C VAL A 143 7.19 6.81 3.13
N SER A 144 7.81 7.83 2.55
CA SER A 144 8.78 8.68 3.27
C SER A 144 8.09 9.45 4.41
N LEU A 145 6.90 10.02 4.17
CA LEU A 145 6.12 10.71 5.19
C LEU A 145 5.61 9.78 6.30
N SER A 146 5.25 8.54 5.96
CA SER A 146 4.67 7.58 6.92
C SER A 146 5.72 6.82 7.72
N SER A 147 6.86 6.50 7.10
CA SER A 147 7.85 5.58 7.67
C SER A 147 9.11 6.27 8.19
N LYS A 148 9.46 7.47 7.71
CA LYS A 148 10.69 8.16 8.11
C LYS A 148 10.35 9.32 9.04
N HIS A 149 11.06 9.39 10.16
CA HIS A 149 10.98 10.52 11.08
C HIS A 149 12.12 11.49 10.74
N GLY A 150 11.80 12.59 10.05
CA GLY A 150 12.78 13.61 9.67
C GLY A 150 12.24 14.58 8.60
N PRO A 151 12.93 15.71 8.37
CA PRO A 151 12.53 16.66 7.35
C PRO A 151 12.70 16.05 5.95
N ILE A 152 11.72 16.30 5.08
CA ILE A 152 11.77 15.95 3.66
C ILE A 152 12.26 17.19 2.90
N THR A 153 13.49 17.12 2.41
CA THR A 153 14.12 18.16 1.57
C THR A 153 14.22 17.72 0.11
N GLY A 154 14.32 16.41 -0.15
CA GLY A 154 14.52 15.85 -1.49
C GLY A 154 15.99 15.55 -1.79
N GLN A 155 16.28 15.24 -3.05
CA GLN A 155 17.62 14.90 -3.52
C GLN A 155 18.42 16.16 -3.84
N GLU A 156 19.57 16.32 -3.19
CA GLU A 156 20.51 17.41 -3.46
C GLU A 156 21.11 17.31 -4.87
N ARG A 157 21.41 16.09 -5.31
CA ARG A 157 21.91 15.79 -6.66
C ARG A 157 20.84 15.08 -7.45
N THR A 158 20.67 15.49 -8.70
CA THR A 158 19.72 14.87 -9.63
C THR A 158 20.44 13.97 -10.61
N VAL A 159 19.81 12.86 -10.97
CA VAL A 159 20.34 11.91 -11.97
C VAL A 159 20.40 12.56 -13.35
N GLU A 160 19.52 13.54 -13.62
CA GLU A 160 19.52 14.32 -14.87
C GLU A 160 20.82 15.11 -15.06
N GLN A 161 21.40 15.65 -13.98
CA GLN A 161 22.64 16.41 -14.03
C GLN A 161 23.88 15.50 -14.03
N ASN A 162 23.83 14.40 -13.28
CA ASN A 162 24.91 13.43 -13.22
C ASN A 162 24.34 12.02 -13.03
N PRO A 163 24.34 11.18 -14.08
CA PRO A 163 23.82 9.82 -14.03
C PRO A 163 24.52 8.92 -13.01
N CYS A 164 25.78 9.24 -12.65
CA CYS A 164 26.57 8.52 -11.66
C CYS A 164 26.43 9.11 -10.25
N ALA A 165 25.55 10.11 -10.05
CA ALA A 165 25.33 10.69 -8.73
C ALA A 165 24.73 9.66 -7.78
N MET A 166 25.37 9.48 -6.63
CA MET A 166 24.81 8.68 -5.54
C MET A 166 23.63 9.43 -4.91
N LEU A 167 22.45 8.83 -4.96
CA LEU A 167 21.24 9.40 -4.37
C LEU A 167 21.18 9.13 -2.87
N ASN A 168 20.62 10.08 -2.12
CA ASN A 168 20.42 9.94 -0.70
C ASN A 168 19.23 9.01 -0.42
N GLN A 169 19.50 7.83 0.13
CA GLN A 169 18.47 6.84 0.50
C GLN A 169 17.52 7.33 1.60
N ASN A 170 17.94 8.31 2.41
CA ASN A 170 17.12 8.86 3.49
C ASN A 170 16.09 9.87 2.97
N GLN A 171 16.28 10.45 1.78
CA GLN A 171 15.33 11.37 1.15
C GLN A 171 14.52 10.67 0.05
N PRO A 172 13.28 11.11 -0.26
CA PRO A 172 12.52 10.60 -1.40
C PRO A 172 13.21 10.98 -2.72
N TYR A 173 12.89 10.29 -3.81
CA TYR A 173 13.47 10.53 -5.15
C TYR A 173 12.83 11.74 -5.86
N VAL A 174 12.64 12.82 -5.12
CA VAL A 174 12.10 14.11 -5.56
C VAL A 174 13.28 15.08 -5.71
N LYS A 175 13.23 16.01 -6.67
CA LYS A 175 14.20 17.12 -6.73
C LYS A 175 14.14 17.90 -5.42
N ASN A 176 15.28 18.48 -5.03
CA ASN A 176 15.29 19.41 -3.91
C ASN A 176 14.28 20.54 -4.15
N PHE A 177 13.41 20.81 -3.18
CA PHE A 177 12.46 21.90 -3.25
C PHE A 177 12.48 22.68 -1.94
N VAL A 178 12.37 24.00 -2.06
CA VAL A 178 12.36 24.92 -0.92
C VAL A 178 11.03 25.64 -0.90
N ILE A 179 10.38 25.65 0.25
CA ILE A 179 9.11 26.36 0.44
C ILE A 179 9.43 27.83 0.72
N THR A 180 8.91 28.73 -0.11
CA THR A 180 9.09 30.18 0.07
C THR A 180 7.91 30.80 0.82
N ASP A 181 8.11 31.99 1.40
CA ASP A 181 7.02 32.76 2.04
C ASP A 181 5.88 33.08 1.06
N GLU A 182 6.21 33.27 -0.22
CA GLU A 182 5.22 33.52 -1.27
C GLU A 182 4.35 32.27 -1.53
N ASP A 183 4.93 31.07 -1.47
CA ASP A 183 4.18 29.82 -1.58
C ASP A 183 3.20 29.66 -0.41
N ILE A 184 3.65 29.99 0.81
CA ILE A 184 2.83 29.97 2.02
C ILE A 184 1.67 30.96 1.88
N ARG A 185 1.95 32.19 1.43
CA ARG A 185 0.94 33.24 1.23
C ARG A 185 -0.11 32.84 0.20
N LYS A 186 0.30 32.26 -0.93
CA LYS A 186 -0.62 31.74 -1.97
C LYS A 186 -1.52 30.64 -1.44
N GLN A 187 -0.98 29.70 -0.67
CA GLN A 187 -1.77 28.63 -0.07
C GLN A 187 -2.77 29.17 0.95
N TYR A 188 -2.35 30.11 1.80
CA TYR A 188 -3.25 30.77 2.75
C TYR A 188 -4.42 31.45 2.03
N GLN A 189 -4.13 32.22 0.98
CA GLN A 189 -5.15 32.93 0.20
C GLN A 189 -6.15 31.96 -0.45
N ARG A 190 -5.67 30.87 -1.05
CA ARG A 190 -6.52 29.82 -1.64
C ARG A 190 -7.46 29.19 -0.61
N VAL A 191 -6.95 28.87 0.59
CA VAL A 191 -7.76 28.28 1.65
C VAL A 191 -8.80 29.28 2.15
N LYS A 192 -8.44 30.56 2.29
CA LYS A 192 -9.35 31.64 2.67
C LYS A 192 -10.51 31.76 1.68
N GLU A 193 -10.23 31.83 0.39
CA GLU A 193 -11.25 31.91 -0.67
C GLU A 193 -12.23 30.72 -0.65
N ILE A 194 -11.72 29.50 -0.44
CA ILE A 194 -12.58 28.31 -0.33
C ILE A 194 -13.47 28.38 0.90
N ARG A 195 -12.95 28.86 2.04
CA ARG A 195 -13.74 29.04 3.28
C ARG A 195 -14.83 30.08 3.09
N ASP A 196 -14.52 31.21 2.47
CA ASP A 196 -15.48 32.28 2.20
C ASP A 196 -16.59 31.77 1.26
N ARG A 197 -16.23 31.04 0.21
CA ARG A 197 -17.20 30.39 -0.70
C ARG A 197 -18.09 29.38 0.01
N LEU A 198 -17.52 28.56 0.90
CA LEU A 198 -18.29 27.60 1.70
C LEU A 198 -19.23 28.32 2.67
N GLN A 199 -18.79 29.40 3.31
CA GLN A 199 -19.63 30.20 4.20
C GLN A 199 -20.77 30.87 3.44
N ALA A 200 -20.52 31.38 2.23
CA ALA A 200 -21.57 31.93 1.37
C ALA A 200 -22.60 30.86 0.99
N ALA A 201 -22.15 29.66 0.57
CA ALA A 201 -23.03 28.55 0.21
C ALA A 201 -23.88 28.01 1.38
N ARG A 202 -23.40 28.14 2.62
CA ARG A 202 -24.14 27.77 3.83
C ARG A 202 -25.18 28.80 4.28
N LYS A 203 -25.07 30.04 3.79
CA LYS A 203 -26.01 31.13 4.12
C LYS A 203 -27.20 31.18 3.15
N VAL A 204 -27.18 30.35 2.11
CA VAL A 204 -28.31 30.08 1.19
C VAL A 204 -29.07 28.87 1.70
#